data_AF-A0A2E3RD75-F1
#
_entry.id   AF-A0A2E3RD75-F1
#
_cell.length_a   1.000
_cell.length_b   1.000
_cell.length_c   1.000
_cell.angle_alpha   90.00
_cell.angle_beta   90.00
_cell.angle_gamma   90.00
#
_symmetry.space_group_name_H-M   'P 1'
#
loop_
_entity.id
_entity.type
_entity.pdbx_description
1 polymer ?
#
loop_
_entity_poly.entity_id
_entity_poly.type
_entity_poly.pdbx_seq_one_letter_code
_entity_poly.pdbx_strand_id
1 'polypeptide(L)' 'MRQKLTVLIPCKDEASQIASCIASLGNVADEILIADSGSTDGTLQCVEKFTQKKNTYPDHSTRVHQSL' A
#
# COMPACT_ATOMS: atom_id res chain seq x y z
N MET A 1 -10.07 -21.15 14.28
CA MET A 1 -10.17 -20.26 13.10
C MET A 1 -9.01 -19.29 13.12
N ARG A 2 -8.35 -19.04 11.98
CA ARG A 2 -7.30 -18.02 11.87
C ARG A 2 -7.97 -16.64 11.76
N GLN A 3 -7.55 -15.68 12.59
CA GLN A 3 -8.00 -14.29 12.48
C GLN A 3 -7.35 -13.65 11.26
N LYS A 4 -8.09 -12.80 10.54
CA LYS A 4 -7.54 -12.04 9.42
C LYS A 4 -6.73 -10.86 9.94
N LEU A 5 -5.59 -10.60 9.30
CA LEU A 5 -4.74 -9.45 9.62
C LEU A 5 -4.70 -8.48 8.44
N THR A 6 -5.13 -7.24 8.70
CA THR A 6 -4.95 -6.11 7.78
C THR A 6 -3.77 -5.27 8.26
N VAL A 7 -2.87 -4.91 7.35
CA VAL A 7 -1.76 -3.99 7.61
C VAL A 7 -2.01 -2.67 6.89
N LEU A 8 -1.88 -1.55 7.60
CA LEU A 8 -1.90 -0.20 7.03
C LEU A 8 -0.47 0.33 6.96
N ILE A 9 -0.04 0.75 5.77
CA ILE A 9 1.26 1.39 5.55
C ILE A 9 1.01 2.86 5.19
N PRO A 10 1.19 3.80 6.13
CA PRO A 10 1.31 5.21 5.78
C PRO A 10 2.66 5.44 5.10
N CYS A 11 2.68 6.18 4.00
CA CYS A 11 3.92 6.51 3.29
C CYS A 11 3.93 7.93 2.74
N LYS A 12 5.15 8.46 2.59
CA LYS A 12 5.46 9.72 1.91
C LYS A 12 6.89 9.65 1.39
N ASP A 13 7.03 9.70 0.07
CA ASP A 13 8.33 9.71 -0.63
C ASP A 13 9.25 8.53 -0.23
N GLU A 14 8.71 7.31 -0.35
CA GLU A 14 9.33 6.03 -0.02
C GLU A 14 9.64 5.18 -1.25
N ALA A 15 9.89 5.77 -2.43
CA ALA A 15 10.05 5.01 -3.69
C ALA A 15 11.17 3.96 -3.62
N SER A 16 12.20 4.18 -2.80
CA SER A 16 13.30 3.21 -2.60
C SER A 16 12.96 2.08 -1.62
N GLN A 17 12.01 2.28 -0.70
CA GLN A 17 11.75 1.37 0.42
C GLN A 17 10.41 0.64 0.30
N ILE A 18 9.39 1.26 -0.30
CA ILE A 18 8.01 0.78 -0.25
C ILE A 18 7.85 -0.65 -0.79
N ALA A 19 8.62 -1.00 -1.82
CA ALA A 19 8.59 -2.33 -2.42
C ALA A 19 9.10 -3.43 -1.47
N SER A 20 10.20 -3.20 -0.77
CA SER A 20 10.75 -4.17 0.19
C SER A 20 9.86 -4.28 1.44
N CYS A 21 9.27 -3.16 1.86
CA CYS A 21 8.28 -3.13 2.94
C CYS A 21 7.07 -4.01 2.62
N ILE A 22 6.44 -3.83 1.45
CA ILE A 22 5.29 -4.65 1.02
C ILE A 22 5.69 -6.12 0.90
N ALA A 23 6.84 -6.43 0.27
CA ALA A 23 7.32 -7.81 0.10
C ALA A 23 7.52 -8.54 1.44
N SER A 24 7.92 -7.83 2.50
CA SER A 24 8.13 -8.42 3.83
C SER A 24 6.85 -8.96 4.48
N LEU A 25 5.67 -8.50 4.01
CA LEU A 25 4.37 -8.81 4.61
C LEU A 25 3.66 -10.01 3.98
N GLY A 26 4.20 -10.60 2.90
CA GLY A 26 3.49 -11.60 2.07
C GLY A 26 3.03 -12.87 2.80
N ASN A 27 3.66 -13.22 3.93
CA ASN A 27 3.27 -14.37 4.74
C ASN A 27 2.56 -14.00 6.06
N VAL A 28 2.31 -12.71 6.27
CA VAL A 28 1.81 -12.16 7.54
C VAL A 28 0.43 -11.54 7.38
N ALA A 29 0.25 -10.72 6.34
CA ALA A 29 -0.98 -9.97 6.12
C ALA A 29 -1.91 -10.69 5.13
N ASP A 30 -3.20 -10.68 5.42
CA ASP A 30 -4.23 -11.08 4.46
C ASP A 30 -4.66 -9.91 3.56
N GLU A 31 -4.38 -8.67 3.98
CA GLU A 31 -4.70 -7.43 3.28
C GLU A 31 -3.68 -6.34 3.62
N ILE A 32 -3.26 -5.59 2.60
CA ILE A 32 -2.39 -4.43 2.77
C ILE A 32 -3.09 -3.19 2.20
N LEU A 33 -3.25 -2.18 3.06
CA LEU A 33 -3.75 -0.85 2.71
C LEU A 33 -2.58 0.12 2.71
N ILE A 34 -2.41 0.87 1.62
CA ILE A 34 -1.41 1.94 1.52
C ILE A 34 -2.11 3.28 1.67
N ALA A 35 -1.68 4.11 2.61
CA ALA A 35 -2.15 5.48 2.77
C ALA A 35 -1.03 6.46 2.38
N ASP A 36 -1.06 6.90 1.12
CA ASP A 36 -0.08 7.84 0.60
C ASP A 36 -0.41 9.29 0.95
N SER A 37 0.54 10.01 1.54
CA SER A 37 0.40 11.43 1.92
C SER A 37 0.86 12.39 0.81
N GLY A 38 0.61 12.03 -0.45
CA GLY A 38 0.89 12.84 -1.64
C GLY A 38 2.33 12.77 -2.10
N SER A 39 2.90 11.57 -2.22
CA SER A 39 4.28 11.39 -2.68
C SER A 39 4.53 11.97 -4.08
N THR A 40 5.74 12.45 -4.31
CA THR A 40 6.18 13.08 -5.57
C THR A 40 7.41 12.41 -6.18
N ASP A 41 7.98 11.42 -5.48
CA ASP A 41 9.24 10.75 -5.82
C ASP A 41 9.08 9.46 -6.67
N GLY A 42 7.84 9.05 -6.97
CA GLY A 42 7.57 7.78 -7.65
C GLY A 42 7.02 6.67 -6.75
N THR A 43 6.75 6.93 -5.46
CA THR A 43 6.26 5.93 -4.49
C THR A 43 5.02 5.18 -5.00
N LEU A 44 4.01 5.90 -5.51
CA LEU A 44 2.78 5.27 -5.98
C LEU A 44 3.01 4.35 -7.19
N GLN A 45 3.93 4.70 -8.10
CA GLN A 45 4.31 3.88 -9.24
C GLN A 45 5.00 2.59 -8.79
N CYS A 46 5.76 2.64 -7.69
CA CYS A 46 6.31 1.44 -7.06
C CYS A 46 5.19 0.56 -6.46
N VAL A 47 4.20 1.16 -5.78
CA VAL A 47 3.05 0.46 -5.19
C VAL A 47 2.18 -0.23 -6.24
N GLU A 48 1.95 0.41 -7.40
CA GLU A 48 1.08 -0.14 -8.46
C GLU A 48 1.50 -1.53 -8.94
N LYS A 49 2.79 -1.89 -8.82
CA LYS A 49 3.31 -3.21 -9.18
C LYS A 49 2.79 -4.35 -8.28
N PHE A 50 2.27 -4.00 -7.10
CA PHE A 50 1.77 -4.96 -6.11
C PHE A 50 0.24 -5.03 -6.08
N THR A 51 -0.47 -4.18 -6.82
CA THR A 51 -1.93 -4.05 -6.71
C THR A 51 -2.67 -5.02 -7.62
N GLN A 52 -3.49 -5.91 -7.03
CA GLN A 52 -4.40 -6.81 -7.76
C GLN A 52 -5.80 -6.21 -8.00
N LYS A 53 -6.23 -5.16 -7.28
CA LYS A 53 -7.53 -4.47 -7.46
C LYS A 53 -7.46 -3.00 -7.06
N LYS A 54 -7.76 -2.07 -7.99
CA LYS A 54 -7.92 -0.64 -7.65
C LYS A 54 -9.29 -0.41 -7.00
N ASN A 55 -9.32 -0.24 -5.67
CA ASN A 55 -10.44 0.39 -4.98
C ASN A 55 -10.02 1.82 -4.61
N THR A 56 -10.36 2.78 -5.45
CA THR A 56 -10.09 4.20 -5.19
C THR A 56 -11.16 4.78 -4.28
N TYR A 57 -10.76 5.32 -3.13
CA TYR A 57 -11.62 6.14 -2.29
C TYR A 57 -11.58 7.60 -2.77
N PRO A 58 -12.73 8.26 -3.00
CA PRO A 58 -12.80 9.63 -3.47
C PRO A 58 -12.62 10.60 -2.30
N ASP A 59 -11.39 10.79 -1.84
CA ASP A 59 -11.02 11.95 -1.01
C ASP A 59 -9.89 12.71 -1.71
N HIS A 60 -10.04 14.02 -1.78
CA HIS A 60 -9.13 14.96 -2.45
C HIS A 60 -7.74 15.10 -1.80
N SER A 61 -7.39 14.29 -0.79
CA SER A 61 -6.11 14.37 -0.09
C SER A 61 -5.40 13.04 0.20
N THR A 62 -6.05 11.88 0.05
CA THR A 62 -5.43 10.58 0.41
C THR A 62 -5.81 9.49 -0.58
N ARG A 63 -4.84 8.99 -1.36
CA ARG A 63 -5.05 7.84 -2.25
C ARG A 63 -4.80 6.55 -1.47
N VAL A 64 -5.86 5.83 -1.12
CA VAL A 64 -5.74 4.50 -0.55
C VAL A 64 -5.58 3.48 -1.68
N HIS A 65 -4.44 2.79 -1.72
CA HIS A 65 -4.21 1.68 -2.65
C HIS A 65 -4.34 0.35 -1.86
N GLN A 66 -5.23 -0.54 -2.30
CA GLN A 66 -5.45 -1.86 -1.71
C GLN A 66 -4.71 -2.91 -2.53
N SER A 67 -3.66 -3.51 -1.98
CA SER A 67 -2.94 -4.63 -2.61
C SER A 67 -3.18 -5.90 -1.80
N LEU A 68 -3.58 -6.98 -2.47
CA LEU A 68 -3.59 -8.36 -1.97
C LEU A 68 -2.39 -9.09 -2.52
#